data_AF-M1P343-F1
#
_entry.id   AF-M1P343-F1
#
_cell.length_a   1.000
_cell.length_b   1.000
_cell.length_c   1.000
_cell.angle_alpha   90.00
_cell.angle_beta   90.00
_cell.angle_gamma   90.00
#
_symmetry.space_group_name_H-M   'P 1'
#
loop_
_entity.id
_entity.type
_entity.pdbx_description
1 polymer ?
#
loop_
_entity_poly.entity_id
_entity_poly.type
_entity_poly.pdbx_seq_one_letter_code
_entity_poly.pdbx_strand_id
1 'polypeptide(L)'
;MAALETLEVKGRAPKTGYDRDMFGPAWADTDHNGCDTRNDILARDLESETFRPGTQDCVVLTGVLDDPFTATEIHFQRGQDTSTEVQIDHVVALSDAWQKGAQQLDETTRTEFANDPLNLLAVDGPANAQKGDGDAATWLPANRSFRCDYVSRQIAVKARYDLWVTSAEKDAMATVLSDCPGQALPTGQTAAYEVDTTATQSPAPAAPVAPVAEIPAPAPVTEAPAPAPQIEVPQSAGTDPQFGSCKAAKAAGFGPYVSGVDPEYNWYRDGDNDGTNCE
;
A
#
# COMPACT_ATOMS: atom_id res chain seq x y z
N MET A 1 -22.72 14.13 8.18
CA MET A 1 -23.43 13.13 9.04
C MET A 1 -24.52 12.36 8.29
N ALA A 2 -25.45 12.98 7.56
CA ALA A 2 -26.58 12.26 6.93
C ALA A 2 -26.18 11.04 6.07
N ALA A 3 -25.08 11.12 5.31
CA ALA A 3 -24.62 10.02 4.48
C ALA A 3 -23.93 8.87 5.26
N LEU A 4 -23.36 9.14 6.45
CA LEU A 4 -22.86 8.07 7.31
C LEU A 4 -24.03 7.19 7.81
N GLU A 5 -25.19 7.81 8.02
CA GLU A 5 -26.40 7.10 8.47
C GLU A 5 -27.02 6.21 7.40
N THR A 6 -26.73 6.43 6.12
CA THR A 6 -27.21 5.58 5.03
C THR A 6 -26.35 4.35 4.81
N LEU A 7 -25.13 4.30 5.36
CA LEU A 7 -24.28 3.12 5.25
C LEU A 7 -24.82 1.99 6.11
N GLU A 8 -24.94 0.82 5.50
CA GLU A 8 -25.31 -0.39 6.22
C GLU A 8 -24.24 -0.74 7.27
N VAL A 9 -24.68 -1.26 8.42
CA VAL A 9 -23.78 -1.68 9.51
C VAL A 9 -23.83 -3.19 9.66
N LYS A 10 -22.68 -3.84 9.44
CA LYS A 10 -22.52 -5.31 9.53
C LYS A 10 -21.13 -5.66 10.08
N GLY A 11 -20.95 -6.91 10.51
CA GLY A 11 -19.62 -7.43 10.84
C GLY A 11 -18.71 -7.57 9.60
N ARG A 12 -17.42 -7.80 9.81
CA ARG A 12 -16.49 -8.17 8.73
C ARG A 12 -16.84 -9.56 8.20
N ALA A 13 -16.96 -9.70 6.88
CA ALA A 13 -17.00 -11.00 6.23
C ALA A 13 -15.59 -11.65 6.22
N PRO A 14 -15.48 -12.98 6.02
CA PRO A 14 -14.19 -13.64 5.89
C PRO A 14 -13.35 -13.10 4.71
N LYS A 15 -12.02 -13.10 4.84
CA LYS A 15 -11.08 -12.80 3.74
C LYS A 15 -10.91 -13.97 2.75
N THR A 16 -11.67 -15.05 2.92
CA THR A 16 -11.59 -16.24 2.04
C THR A 16 -11.84 -15.86 0.58
N GLY A 17 -10.97 -16.35 -0.31
CA GLY A 17 -11.07 -16.10 -1.75
C GLY A 17 -10.62 -14.70 -2.19
N TYR A 18 -10.13 -13.87 -1.27
CA TYR A 18 -9.50 -12.60 -1.62
C TYR A 18 -8.16 -12.85 -2.29
N ASP A 19 -8.00 -12.23 -3.46
CA ASP A 19 -6.74 -11.97 -4.13
C ASP A 19 -6.81 -10.54 -4.68
N ARG A 20 -5.67 -9.84 -4.77
CA ARG A 20 -5.65 -8.48 -5.29
C ARG A 20 -6.04 -8.44 -6.76
N ASP A 21 -5.72 -9.48 -7.52
CA ASP A 21 -6.04 -9.62 -8.95
C ASP A 21 -7.55 -9.71 -9.20
N MET A 22 -8.34 -9.98 -8.15
CA MET A 22 -9.80 -9.93 -8.22
C MET A 22 -10.37 -8.53 -8.45
N PHE A 23 -9.53 -7.50 -8.40
CA PHE A 23 -9.84 -6.10 -8.72
C PHE A 23 -9.32 -5.67 -10.09
N GLY A 24 -8.97 -6.64 -10.96
CA GLY A 24 -8.47 -6.38 -12.29
C GLY A 24 -6.99 -5.99 -12.31
N PRO A 25 -6.47 -5.60 -13.49
CA PRO A 25 -5.08 -5.19 -13.64
C PRO A 25 -4.75 -4.00 -12.74
N ALA A 26 -3.58 -4.04 -12.09
CA ALA A 26 -3.11 -2.93 -11.31
C ALA A 26 -2.97 -1.67 -12.18
N TRP A 27 -3.57 -0.57 -11.73
CA TRP A 27 -3.53 0.74 -12.40
C TRP A 27 -4.12 0.71 -13.82
N ALA A 28 -5.20 -0.04 -14.02
CA ALA A 28 -5.89 -0.10 -15.30
C ALA A 28 -6.38 1.29 -15.73
N ASP A 29 -6.08 1.67 -16.97
CA ASP A 29 -6.62 2.85 -17.63
C ASP A 29 -8.14 2.70 -17.84
N THR A 30 -8.91 3.07 -16.81
CA THR A 30 -10.38 2.92 -16.80
C THR A 30 -11.10 4.09 -17.47
N ASP A 31 -10.47 5.27 -17.55
CA ASP A 31 -11.03 6.44 -18.23
C ASP A 31 -10.63 6.52 -19.71
N HIS A 32 -9.75 5.62 -20.16
CA HIS A 32 -9.27 5.46 -21.53
C HIS A 32 -8.54 6.71 -22.05
N ASN A 33 -7.84 7.42 -21.16
CA ASN A 33 -7.09 8.61 -21.50
C ASN A 33 -5.68 8.30 -22.05
N GLY A 34 -5.23 7.04 -21.95
CA GLY A 34 -3.92 6.56 -22.42
C GLY A 34 -2.84 6.50 -21.34
N CYS A 35 -3.12 6.97 -20.13
CA CYS A 35 -2.27 6.93 -18.96
C CYS A 35 -2.74 5.82 -18.00
N ASP A 36 -1.81 5.21 -17.27
CA ASP A 36 -2.21 4.33 -16.17
C ASP A 36 -2.72 5.16 -14.98
N THR A 37 -3.66 4.61 -14.22
CA THR A 37 -4.27 5.33 -13.10
C THR A 37 -3.26 5.78 -12.05
N ARG A 38 -2.14 5.07 -11.86
CA ARG A 38 -1.10 5.54 -10.93
C ARG A 38 -0.57 6.90 -11.37
N ASN A 39 -0.28 7.07 -12.65
CA ASN A 39 0.22 8.33 -13.17
C ASN A 39 -0.85 9.41 -13.21
N ASP A 40 -2.13 9.06 -13.45
CA ASP A 40 -3.22 10.03 -13.31
C ASP A 40 -3.28 10.61 -11.89
N ILE A 41 -3.16 9.76 -10.87
CA ILE A 41 -3.18 10.21 -9.48
C ILE A 41 -1.92 11.01 -9.13
N LEU A 42 -0.74 10.59 -9.60
CA LEU A 42 0.48 11.39 -9.40
C LEU A 42 0.38 12.76 -10.06
N ALA A 43 -0.13 12.86 -11.29
CA ALA A 43 -0.30 14.12 -11.98
C ALA A 43 -1.38 15.01 -11.33
N ARG A 44 -2.39 14.41 -10.69
CA ARG A 44 -3.43 15.13 -9.95
C ARG A 44 -2.92 15.69 -8.61
N ASP A 45 -2.14 14.90 -7.88
CA ASP A 45 -1.80 15.18 -6.48
C ASP A 45 -0.44 15.83 -6.28
N LEU A 46 0.45 15.76 -7.27
CA LEU A 46 1.76 16.43 -7.20
C LEU A 46 1.67 17.84 -7.76
N GLU A 47 2.45 18.74 -7.18
CA GLU A 47 2.74 20.05 -7.74
C GLU A 47 4.09 20.05 -8.47
N SER A 48 4.26 20.96 -9.42
CA SER A 48 5.52 21.17 -10.14
C SER A 48 6.07 19.89 -10.78
N GLU A 49 5.16 19.07 -11.29
CA GLU A 49 5.44 17.77 -11.85
C GLU A 49 6.17 17.87 -13.20
N THR A 50 6.98 16.86 -13.51
CA THR A 50 7.60 16.73 -14.82
C THR A 50 7.27 15.37 -15.43
N PHE A 51 7.22 15.32 -16.76
CA PHE A 51 6.80 14.14 -17.49
C PHE A 51 7.90 13.60 -18.39
N ARG A 52 7.85 12.29 -18.65
CA ARG A 52 8.74 11.65 -19.62
C ARG A 52 8.43 12.18 -21.03
N PRO A 53 9.44 12.67 -21.78
CA PRO A 53 9.22 13.10 -23.15
C PRO A 53 8.64 11.98 -24.02
N GLY A 54 7.66 12.32 -24.85
CA GLY A 54 7.03 11.38 -25.78
C GLY A 54 5.92 10.50 -25.18
N THR A 55 5.53 10.71 -23.92
CA THR A 55 4.42 9.97 -23.29
C THR A 55 3.12 10.77 -23.21
N GLN A 56 3.02 11.93 -23.86
CA GLN A 56 1.83 12.81 -23.79
C GLN A 56 1.45 13.14 -22.34
N ASP A 57 2.44 13.47 -21.52
CA ASP A 57 2.27 13.79 -20.11
C ASP A 57 1.67 12.64 -19.25
N CYS A 58 1.75 11.38 -19.72
CA CYS A 58 1.29 10.22 -18.93
C CYS A 58 2.30 9.64 -17.94
N VAL A 59 3.60 9.91 -18.05
CA VAL A 59 4.59 9.26 -17.18
C VAL A 59 5.27 10.31 -16.33
N VAL A 60 4.79 10.47 -15.09
CA VAL A 60 5.33 11.41 -14.11
C VAL A 60 6.73 10.96 -13.68
N LEU A 61 7.70 11.87 -13.78
CA LEU A 61 9.11 11.67 -13.40
C LEU A 61 9.46 12.32 -12.07
N THR A 62 8.91 13.50 -11.79
CA THR A 62 9.15 14.23 -10.53
C THR A 62 7.90 15.01 -10.14
N GLY A 63 7.86 15.50 -8.91
CA GLY A 63 6.88 16.46 -8.42
C GLY A 63 7.07 16.69 -6.92
N VAL A 64 6.24 17.55 -6.33
CA VAL A 64 6.22 17.83 -4.90
C VAL A 64 4.86 17.41 -4.37
N LEU A 65 4.86 16.52 -3.37
CA LEU A 65 3.65 16.09 -2.68
C LEU A 65 3.56 16.81 -1.34
N ASP A 66 2.52 17.61 -1.15
CA ASP A 66 2.08 17.98 0.19
C ASP A 66 1.25 16.82 0.77
N ASP A 67 1.90 15.92 1.53
CA ASP A 67 1.32 14.63 1.89
C ASP A 67 0.12 14.77 2.85
N PRO A 68 -1.08 14.31 2.47
CA PRO A 68 -2.24 14.41 3.34
C PRO A 68 -2.14 13.58 4.61
N PHE A 69 -1.35 12.50 4.63
CA PHE A 69 -1.32 11.57 5.77
C PHE A 69 -0.46 12.07 6.93
N THR A 70 0.63 12.77 6.62
CA THR A 70 1.66 13.19 7.56
C THR A 70 1.80 14.71 7.64
N ALA A 71 1.22 15.45 6.69
CA ALA A 71 1.40 16.89 6.49
C ALA A 71 2.86 17.29 6.22
N THR A 72 3.66 16.40 5.63
CA THR A 72 5.03 16.72 5.21
C THR A 72 5.11 16.89 3.70
N GLU A 73 5.99 17.80 3.27
CA GLU A 73 6.37 17.90 1.87
C GLU A 73 7.30 16.74 1.48
N ILE A 74 7.03 16.09 0.36
CA ILE A 74 7.84 14.99 -0.20
C ILE A 74 8.19 15.33 -1.65
N HIS A 75 9.49 15.40 -1.96
CA HIS A 75 9.95 15.57 -3.34
C HIS A 75 9.98 14.23 -4.06
N PHE A 76 8.92 13.92 -4.78
CA PHE A 76 8.84 12.71 -5.58
C PHE A 76 9.88 12.72 -6.71
N GLN A 77 10.63 11.63 -6.81
CA GLN A 77 11.44 11.31 -7.97
C GLN A 77 11.20 9.86 -8.36
N ARG A 78 10.86 9.62 -9.63
CA ARG A 78 10.72 8.27 -10.16
C ARG A 78 12.10 7.61 -10.23
N GLY A 79 12.24 6.49 -9.52
CA GLY A 79 13.43 5.66 -9.48
C GLY A 79 13.14 4.32 -8.79
N GLN A 80 14.05 3.36 -8.91
CA GLN A 80 13.89 2.04 -8.29
C GLN A 80 13.73 2.15 -6.77
N ASP A 81 14.54 3.00 -6.13
CA ASP A 81 14.57 3.14 -4.67
C ASP A 81 13.70 4.30 -4.14
N THR A 82 13.30 5.23 -5.01
CA THR A 82 12.61 6.47 -4.63
C THR A 82 11.13 6.45 -4.98
N SER A 83 10.68 5.63 -5.93
CA SER A 83 9.26 5.60 -6.31
C SER A 83 8.35 5.07 -5.20
N THR A 84 8.91 4.39 -4.20
CA THR A 84 8.18 3.84 -3.04
C THR A 84 7.98 4.87 -1.93
N GLU A 85 8.68 6.00 -1.97
CA GLU A 85 8.50 7.13 -1.04
C GLU A 85 7.10 7.74 -1.18
N VAL A 86 6.58 7.78 -2.42
CA VAL A 86 5.19 8.14 -2.71
C VAL A 86 4.43 6.95 -3.28
N GLN A 87 3.43 6.49 -2.54
CA GLN A 87 2.55 5.41 -2.94
C GLN A 87 1.18 5.94 -3.30
N ILE A 88 0.42 5.18 -4.09
CA ILE A 88 -0.98 5.48 -4.32
C ILE A 88 -1.79 4.60 -3.37
N ASP A 89 -2.38 5.21 -2.34
CA ASP A 89 -3.23 4.52 -1.36
C ASP A 89 -4.65 4.33 -1.88
N HIS A 90 -5.22 3.18 -1.56
CA HIS A 90 -6.65 2.95 -1.57
C HIS A 90 -7.25 3.40 -0.24
N VAL A 91 -7.87 4.58 -0.21
CA VAL A 91 -8.43 5.22 0.99
C VAL A 91 -9.38 4.27 1.74
N VAL A 92 -10.16 3.48 0.98
CA VAL A 92 -10.75 2.21 1.43
C VAL A 92 -9.93 1.06 0.82
N ALA A 93 -9.13 0.38 1.65
CA ALA A 93 -8.22 -0.67 1.20
C ALA A 93 -8.96 -1.82 0.51
N LEU A 94 -8.35 -2.41 -0.54
CA LEU A 94 -9.00 -3.48 -1.33
C LEU A 94 -9.40 -4.69 -0.49
N SER A 95 -8.55 -5.11 0.47
CA SER A 95 -8.88 -6.21 1.37
C SER A 95 -9.92 -5.84 2.42
N ASP A 96 -10.02 -4.56 2.81
CA ASP A 96 -11.09 -4.09 3.70
C ASP A 96 -12.43 -4.12 2.96
N ALA A 97 -12.45 -3.58 1.75
CA ALA A 97 -13.59 -3.58 0.86
C ALA A 97 -14.10 -4.99 0.57
N TRP A 98 -13.20 -5.96 0.32
CA TRP A 98 -13.58 -7.37 0.13
C TRP A 98 -14.43 -7.90 1.28
N GLN A 99 -13.97 -7.69 2.50
CA GLN A 99 -14.64 -8.12 3.73
C GLN A 99 -15.89 -7.28 4.06
N LYS A 100 -16.14 -6.20 3.30
CA LYS A 100 -17.20 -5.23 3.53
C LYS A 100 -18.10 -4.97 2.31
N GLY A 101 -18.13 -5.89 1.36
CA GLY A 101 -19.09 -5.89 0.26
C GLY A 101 -18.51 -6.13 -1.11
N ALA A 102 -17.23 -5.83 -1.33
CA ALA A 102 -16.64 -5.92 -2.65
C ALA A 102 -16.59 -7.36 -3.20
N GLN A 103 -16.62 -8.39 -2.35
CA GLN A 103 -16.73 -9.79 -2.80
C GLN A 103 -18.04 -10.10 -3.55
N GLN A 104 -19.07 -9.24 -3.44
CA GLN A 104 -20.36 -9.39 -4.11
C GLN A 104 -20.46 -8.56 -5.39
N LEU A 105 -19.51 -7.66 -5.61
CA LEU A 105 -19.44 -6.84 -6.81
C LEU A 105 -18.95 -7.69 -7.98
N ASP A 106 -19.47 -7.40 -9.18
CA ASP A 106 -18.89 -7.97 -10.39
C ASP A 106 -17.45 -7.48 -10.61
N GLU A 107 -16.73 -8.17 -11.50
CA GLU A 107 -15.32 -7.88 -11.80
C GLU A 107 -15.09 -6.48 -12.37
N THR A 108 -16.00 -6.00 -13.23
CA THR A 108 -15.92 -4.65 -13.79
C THR A 108 -16.01 -3.60 -12.69
N THR A 109 -17.01 -3.73 -11.80
CA THR A 109 -17.23 -2.79 -10.69
C THR A 109 -16.07 -2.82 -9.68
N ARG A 110 -15.45 -3.99 -9.44
CA ARG A 110 -14.23 -4.06 -8.62
C ARG A 110 -13.04 -3.38 -9.28
N THR A 111 -12.89 -3.53 -10.59
CA THR A 111 -11.85 -2.84 -11.36
C THR A 111 -12.05 -1.32 -11.31
N GLU A 112 -13.29 -0.85 -11.45
CA GLU A 112 -13.63 0.56 -11.26
C GLU A 112 -13.31 1.02 -9.83
N PHE A 113 -13.69 0.25 -8.79
CA PHE A 113 -13.38 0.59 -7.39
C PHE A 113 -11.88 0.74 -7.11
N ALA A 114 -11.06 -0.12 -7.72
CA ALA A 114 -9.62 -0.09 -7.54
C ALA A 114 -8.92 1.04 -8.32
N ASN A 115 -9.57 1.60 -9.32
CA ASN A 115 -9.01 2.67 -10.16
C ASN A 115 -9.79 4.00 -10.03
N ASP A 116 -10.83 4.06 -9.19
CA ASP A 116 -11.61 5.28 -8.95
C ASP A 116 -10.74 6.34 -8.26
N PRO A 117 -10.52 7.52 -8.87
CA PRO A 117 -9.75 8.57 -8.23
C PRO A 117 -10.35 9.01 -6.89
N LEU A 118 -11.66 8.83 -6.66
CA LEU A 118 -12.28 9.07 -5.34
C LEU A 118 -11.73 8.12 -4.26
N ASN A 119 -11.29 6.93 -4.60
CA ASN A 119 -10.69 5.96 -3.68
C ASN A 119 -9.16 6.03 -3.65
N LEU A 120 -8.53 6.87 -4.48
CA LEU A 120 -7.07 6.91 -4.64
C LEU A 120 -6.46 8.26 -4.24
N LEU A 121 -5.34 8.21 -3.52
CA LEU A 121 -4.51 9.37 -3.13
C LEU A 121 -3.02 9.04 -3.26
N ALA A 122 -2.21 9.98 -3.75
CA ALA A 122 -0.76 9.94 -3.55
C ALA A 122 -0.42 10.28 -2.09
N VAL A 123 0.34 9.43 -1.44
CA VAL A 123 0.66 9.54 0.00
C VAL A 123 2.07 9.06 0.33
N ASP A 124 2.55 9.43 1.52
CA ASP A 124 3.78 8.90 2.13
C ASP A 124 3.75 7.35 2.22
N GLY A 125 4.80 6.72 1.70
CA GLY A 125 4.93 5.26 1.65
C GLY A 125 4.90 4.58 3.02
N PRO A 126 5.73 4.99 4.00
CA PRO A 126 5.67 4.47 5.37
C PRO A 126 4.31 4.62 6.05
N ALA A 127 3.63 5.77 5.91
CA ALA A 127 2.29 5.99 6.45
C ALA A 127 1.27 5.03 5.83
N ASN A 128 1.34 4.81 4.52
CA ASN A 128 0.50 3.84 3.82
C ASN A 128 0.77 2.40 4.26
N ALA A 129 2.04 2.03 4.44
CA ALA A 129 2.42 0.72 4.95
C ALA A 129 1.91 0.49 6.38
N GLN A 130 1.93 1.53 7.22
CA GLN A 130 1.35 1.48 8.58
C GLN A 130 -0.17 1.32 8.55
N LYS A 131 -0.86 1.99 7.61
CA LYS A 131 -2.31 1.84 7.42
C LYS A 131 -2.69 0.41 7.05
N GLY A 132 -2.00 -0.18 6.08
CA GLY A 132 -2.31 -1.52 5.55
C GLY A 132 -3.78 -1.67 5.15
N ASP A 133 -4.41 -2.75 5.62
CA ASP A 133 -5.83 -3.05 5.40
C ASP A 133 -6.77 -2.41 6.46
N GLY A 134 -6.27 -1.44 7.23
CA GLY A 134 -6.99 -0.79 8.32
C GLY A 134 -8.18 0.04 7.84
N ASP A 135 -9.24 0.06 8.65
CA ASP A 135 -10.37 1.00 8.51
C ASP A 135 -10.25 2.18 9.47
N ALA A 136 -11.21 3.12 9.42
CA ALA A 136 -11.22 4.31 10.27
C ALA A 136 -11.23 4.02 11.78
N ALA A 137 -11.60 2.82 12.24
CA ALA A 137 -11.51 2.45 13.65
C ALA A 137 -10.11 1.98 14.05
N THR A 138 -9.33 1.45 13.10
CA THR A 138 -7.99 0.90 13.38
C THR A 138 -6.86 1.85 13.03
N TRP A 139 -7.08 2.75 12.07
CA TRP A 139 -6.05 3.69 11.62
C TRP A 139 -6.68 4.99 11.13
N LEU A 140 -6.07 6.12 11.48
CA LEU A 140 -6.38 7.45 10.97
C LEU A 140 -5.06 8.17 10.66
N PRO A 141 -5.03 9.06 9.65
CA PRO A 141 -3.88 9.89 9.35
C PRO A 141 -3.28 10.59 10.58
N ALA A 142 -1.95 10.68 10.65
CA ALA A 142 -1.27 11.44 11.69
C ALA A 142 -1.60 12.94 11.58
N ASN A 143 -1.73 13.43 10.35
CA ASN A 143 -2.26 14.74 10.04
C ASN A 143 -3.73 14.86 10.47
N ARG A 144 -3.97 15.61 11.54
CA ARG A 144 -5.32 15.75 12.12
C ARG A 144 -6.24 16.63 11.28
N SER A 145 -5.71 17.65 10.60
CA SER A 145 -6.55 18.56 9.79
C SER A 145 -7.19 17.81 8.62
N PHE A 146 -6.52 16.79 8.09
CA PHE A 146 -7.01 15.97 6.99
C PHE A 146 -8.03 14.87 7.38
N ARG A 147 -8.22 14.57 8.69
CA ARG A 147 -9.05 13.43 9.10
C ARG A 147 -10.51 13.54 8.67
N CYS A 148 -11.05 14.76 8.61
CA CYS A 148 -12.41 15.00 8.15
C CYS A 148 -12.57 14.68 6.66
N ASP A 149 -11.64 15.13 5.82
CA ASP A 149 -11.60 14.79 4.41
C ASP A 149 -11.40 13.30 4.20
N TYR A 150 -10.47 12.68 4.94
CA TYR A 150 -10.23 11.23 4.90
C TYR A 150 -11.50 10.41 5.20
N VAL A 151 -12.19 10.71 6.32
CA VAL A 151 -13.41 9.99 6.71
C VAL A 151 -14.57 10.27 5.75
N SER A 152 -14.77 11.52 5.33
CA SER A 152 -15.82 11.86 4.38
C SER A 152 -15.60 11.17 3.03
N ARG A 153 -14.35 11.05 2.59
CA ARG A 153 -13.97 10.31 1.38
C ARG A 153 -14.25 8.81 1.51
N GLN A 154 -13.90 8.18 2.63
CA GLN A 154 -14.27 6.78 2.88
C GLN A 154 -15.78 6.56 2.82
N ILE A 155 -16.57 7.47 3.40
CA ILE A 155 -18.04 7.39 3.37
C ILE A 155 -18.55 7.53 1.94
N ALA A 156 -18.01 8.47 1.17
CA ALA A 156 -18.40 8.67 -0.24
C ALA A 156 -18.08 7.43 -1.09
N VAL A 157 -16.90 6.84 -0.92
CA VAL A 157 -16.50 5.59 -1.60
C VAL A 157 -17.43 4.45 -1.21
N LYS A 158 -17.64 4.22 0.09
CA LYS A 158 -18.50 3.12 0.56
C LYS A 158 -19.95 3.28 0.09
N ALA A 159 -20.46 4.50 0.08
CA ALA A 159 -21.79 4.79 -0.45
C ALA A 159 -21.88 4.56 -1.97
N ARG A 160 -20.85 4.91 -2.74
CA ARG A 160 -20.82 4.73 -4.20
C ARG A 160 -20.81 3.27 -4.62
N TYR A 161 -20.14 2.41 -3.85
CA TYR A 161 -19.92 1.00 -4.17
C TYR A 161 -20.75 0.04 -3.29
N ASP A 162 -21.78 0.56 -2.62
CA ASP A 162 -22.68 -0.22 -1.74
C ASP A 162 -21.93 -1.09 -0.71
N LEU A 163 -20.82 -0.56 -0.18
CA LEU A 163 -20.03 -1.20 0.86
C LEU A 163 -20.57 -0.85 2.24
N TRP A 164 -20.50 -1.80 3.17
CA TRP A 164 -20.92 -1.56 4.56
C TRP A 164 -19.75 -1.13 5.45
N VAL A 165 -20.10 -0.67 6.65
CA VAL A 165 -19.15 -0.38 7.73
C VAL A 165 -19.38 -1.32 8.90
N THR A 166 -18.36 -1.50 9.73
CA THR A 166 -18.57 -2.11 11.05
C THR A 166 -19.12 -1.09 12.04
N SER A 167 -19.70 -1.56 13.15
CA SER A 167 -20.16 -0.66 14.22
C SER A 167 -19.00 0.21 14.75
N ALA A 168 -17.83 -0.39 15.01
CA ALA A 168 -16.66 0.33 15.48
C ALA A 168 -16.17 1.38 14.46
N GLU A 169 -16.17 1.04 13.18
CA GLU A 169 -15.81 1.97 12.10
C GLU A 169 -16.81 3.13 12.02
N LYS A 170 -18.13 2.85 12.08
CA LYS A 170 -19.15 3.89 12.08
C LYS A 170 -18.99 4.84 13.27
N ASP A 171 -18.72 4.31 14.46
CA ASP A 171 -18.50 5.11 15.66
C ASP A 171 -17.24 5.99 15.55
N ALA A 172 -16.15 5.45 15.00
CA ALA A 172 -14.93 6.20 14.75
C ALA A 172 -15.16 7.32 13.71
N MET A 173 -15.85 7.02 12.61
CA MET A 173 -16.21 8.01 11.60
C MET A 173 -17.10 9.11 12.18
N ALA A 174 -18.11 8.76 12.99
CA ALA A 174 -18.98 9.73 13.64
C ALA A 174 -18.21 10.63 14.62
N THR A 175 -17.25 10.06 15.36
CA THR A 175 -16.39 10.81 16.29
C THR A 175 -15.55 11.83 15.54
N VAL A 176 -14.87 11.44 14.46
CA VAL A 176 -14.07 12.37 13.64
C VAL A 176 -14.96 13.46 13.04
N LEU A 177 -16.11 13.11 12.50
CA LEU A 177 -17.02 14.08 11.88
C LEU A 177 -17.68 15.03 12.87
N SER A 178 -17.69 14.71 14.17
CA SER A 178 -18.21 15.61 15.20
C SER A 178 -17.38 16.89 15.34
N ASP A 179 -16.09 16.84 14.98
CA ASP A 179 -15.18 17.99 14.95
C ASP A 179 -15.37 18.86 13.69
N CYS A 180 -16.10 18.38 12.67
CA CYS A 180 -16.33 19.05 11.39
C CYS A 180 -17.78 18.87 10.88
N PRO A 181 -18.77 19.46 11.56
CA PRO A 181 -20.20 19.24 11.27
C PRO A 181 -20.66 19.70 9.88
N GLY A 182 -19.87 20.53 9.20
CA GLY A 182 -20.12 21.01 7.84
C GLY A 182 -19.40 20.21 6.74
N GLN A 183 -18.66 19.15 7.08
CA GLN A 183 -17.89 18.38 6.10
C GLN A 183 -18.82 17.82 5.01
N ALA A 184 -18.58 18.25 3.76
CA ALA A 184 -19.27 17.73 2.60
C ALA A 184 -18.67 16.40 2.17
N LEU A 185 -19.48 15.56 1.51
CA LEU A 185 -18.91 14.41 0.83
C LEU A 185 -18.25 14.85 -0.48
N PRO A 186 -17.04 14.38 -0.78
CA PRO A 186 -16.42 14.61 -2.08
C PRO A 186 -17.25 13.97 -3.20
N THR A 187 -17.51 14.72 -4.27
CA THR A 187 -18.23 14.24 -5.47
C THR A 187 -17.25 14.13 -6.64
N GLY A 188 -16.68 12.95 -6.85
CA GLY A 188 -15.80 12.68 -8.00
C GLY A 188 -14.34 13.11 -7.81
N GLN A 189 -13.62 13.26 -8.93
CA GLN A 189 -12.15 13.38 -8.98
C GLN A 189 -11.60 14.71 -8.42
N THR A 190 -12.46 15.73 -8.24
CA THR A 190 -12.05 17.11 -7.99
C THR A 190 -12.27 17.58 -6.56
N ALA A 191 -12.43 16.67 -5.60
CA ALA A 191 -12.34 17.08 -4.20
C ALA A 191 -10.88 17.37 -3.87
N ALA A 192 -10.40 18.51 -4.37
CA ALA A 192 -9.17 19.12 -3.95
C ALA A 192 -9.28 19.35 -2.44
N TYR A 193 -8.44 18.65 -1.69
CA TYR A 193 -8.19 18.97 -0.30
C TYR A 193 -6.90 19.78 -0.29
N GLU A 194 -6.90 20.90 0.43
CA GLU A 194 -5.68 21.67 0.63
C GLU A 194 -4.97 21.09 1.85
N VAL A 195 -3.73 20.61 1.65
CA VAL A 195 -2.88 20.15 2.75
C VAL A 195 -2.06 21.33 3.22
N ASP A 196 -2.30 21.79 4.45
CA ASP A 196 -1.43 22.77 5.09
C ASP A 196 -0.18 22.08 5.65
N THR A 197 0.90 22.06 4.86
CA THR A 197 2.21 21.53 5.30
C THR A 197 2.98 22.50 6.20
N THR A 198 2.49 23.72 6.42
CA THR A 198 3.09 24.68 7.36
C THR A 198 2.82 24.32 8.81
N ALA A 199 1.75 23.57 9.08
CA ALA A 199 1.39 23.06 10.41
C ALA A 199 2.44 22.09 10.99
N THR A 200 3.34 21.58 10.15
CA THR A 200 4.29 20.50 10.45
C THR A 200 5.73 20.85 10.07
N GLN A 201 6.04 22.13 9.83
CA GLN A 201 7.43 22.61 9.84
C GLN A 201 8.05 22.45 11.25
N SER A 202 8.51 21.22 11.50
CA SER A 202 9.35 20.70 12.57
C SER A 202 8.75 20.50 13.97
N PRO A 203 9.14 19.37 14.60
CA PRO A 203 10.46 19.36 15.23
C PRO A 203 11.46 18.45 14.52
N ALA A 204 12.58 19.06 14.12
CA ALA A 204 13.95 18.58 13.97
C ALA A 204 14.21 17.27 13.19
N PRO A 205 15.38 17.13 12.53
CA PRO A 205 15.87 15.79 12.20
C PRO A 205 15.82 14.95 13.46
N ALA A 206 15.38 13.70 13.35
CA ALA A 206 15.46 12.75 14.45
C ALA A 206 16.82 12.93 15.13
N ALA A 207 16.81 13.31 16.42
CA ALA A 207 18.03 13.36 17.20
C ALA A 207 18.78 12.05 16.93
N PRO A 208 20.11 12.07 16.71
CA PRO A 208 20.85 10.84 16.51
C PRO A 208 20.48 9.95 17.69
N VAL A 209 19.92 8.78 17.37
CA VAL A 209 19.60 7.78 18.37
C VAL A 209 20.89 7.59 19.16
N ALA A 210 20.87 7.95 20.44
CA ALA A 210 22.00 7.70 21.31
C ALA A 210 22.36 6.22 21.15
N PRO A 211 23.65 5.84 21.11
CA PRO A 211 24.03 4.45 20.98
C PRO A 211 23.30 3.68 22.07
N VAL A 212 22.55 2.66 21.66
CA VAL A 212 21.93 1.71 22.58
C VAL A 212 23.05 1.24 23.52
N ALA A 213 22.90 1.55 24.80
CA ALA A 213 23.82 1.06 25.81
C ALA A 213 23.90 -0.47 25.67
N GLU A 214 25.13 -0.98 25.59
CA GLU A 214 25.40 -2.41 25.56
C GLU A 214 24.57 -3.12 26.63
N ILE A 215 23.75 -4.07 26.19
CA ILE A 215 23.09 -5.02 27.06
C ILE A 215 24.22 -5.73 27.85
N PRO A 216 24.22 -5.72 29.20
CA PRO A 216 25.27 -6.36 29.95
C PRO A 216 25.27 -7.87 29.65
N ALA A 217 26.47 -8.39 29.40
CA ALA A 217 26.71 -9.78 29.03
C ALA A 217 26.00 -10.76 29.98
N PRO A 218 25.39 -11.84 29.47
CA PRO A 218 24.88 -12.90 30.34
C PRO A 218 26.03 -13.58 31.08
N ALA A 219 25.75 -13.97 32.33
CA ALA A 219 26.67 -14.68 33.22
C ALA A 219 27.21 -15.98 32.58
N PRO A 220 28.41 -16.45 32.97
CA PRO A 220 29.07 -17.57 32.31
C PRO A 220 28.32 -18.87 32.56
N VAL A 221 27.75 -19.43 31.49
CA VAL A 221 27.32 -20.83 31.46
C VAL A 221 28.56 -21.70 31.31
N THR A 222 28.73 -22.57 32.30
CA THR A 222 29.72 -23.66 32.36
C THR A 222 29.66 -24.55 31.12
N GLU A 223 30.84 -24.72 30.51
CA GLU A 223 31.32 -25.85 29.70
C GLU A 223 30.28 -26.62 28.87
N ALA A 224 30.22 -26.29 27.58
CA ALA A 224 29.52 -27.07 26.56
C ALA A 224 30.22 -28.43 26.32
N PRO A 225 29.48 -29.52 26.07
CA PRO A 225 30.07 -30.75 25.54
C PRO A 225 30.56 -30.52 24.10
N ALA A 226 31.56 -31.33 23.70
CA ALA A 226 32.25 -31.27 22.43
C ALA A 226 31.33 -31.13 21.19
N PRO A 227 31.76 -30.41 20.14
CA PRO A 227 30.96 -30.19 18.95
C PRO A 227 30.66 -31.50 18.22
N ALA A 228 29.40 -31.70 17.85
CA ALA A 228 29.01 -32.69 16.86
C ALA A 228 29.63 -32.34 15.49
N PRO A 229 30.02 -33.33 14.68
CA PRO A 229 30.71 -33.09 13.42
C PRO A 229 29.83 -32.27 12.47
N GLN A 230 30.40 -31.20 11.95
CA GLN A 230 29.80 -30.41 10.88
C GLN A 230 29.69 -31.29 9.64
N ILE A 231 28.48 -31.45 9.11
CA ILE A 231 28.28 -31.97 7.76
C ILE A 231 28.72 -30.84 6.82
N GLU A 232 29.90 -30.99 6.24
CA GLU A 232 30.29 -30.26 5.03
C GLU A 232 29.29 -30.64 3.93
N VAL A 233 28.47 -29.67 3.51
CA VAL A 233 27.65 -29.83 2.31
C VAL A 233 28.60 -29.70 1.12
N PRO A 234 28.76 -30.73 0.27
CA PRO A 234 29.62 -30.63 -0.88
C PRO A 234 29.00 -29.67 -1.90
N GLN A 235 29.81 -28.78 -2.46
CA GLN A 235 29.45 -28.04 -3.66
C GLN A 235 29.21 -29.05 -4.80
N SER A 236 27.94 -29.36 -5.08
CA SER A 236 27.57 -30.17 -6.23
C SER A 236 27.62 -29.30 -7.49
N ALA A 237 28.57 -29.59 -8.36
CA ALA A 237 28.71 -29.00 -9.69
C ALA A 237 27.66 -29.54 -10.69
N GLY A 238 26.39 -29.56 -10.31
CA GLY A 238 25.29 -30.02 -11.15
C GLY A 238 24.05 -29.19 -10.87
N THR A 239 23.37 -28.79 -11.95
CA THR A 239 22.13 -28.03 -11.85
C THR A 239 20.98 -28.91 -11.38
N ASP A 240 20.03 -28.33 -10.64
CA ASP A 240 18.82 -29.03 -10.21
C ASP A 240 17.96 -29.49 -11.41
N PRO A 241 17.08 -30.50 -11.23
CA PRO A 241 16.16 -30.91 -12.28
C PRO A 241 15.27 -29.74 -12.73
N GLN A 242 15.20 -29.47 -14.04
CA GLN A 242 14.36 -28.39 -14.56
C GLN A 242 12.88 -28.77 -14.54
N PHE A 243 12.07 -28.03 -13.79
CA PHE A 243 10.62 -28.16 -13.72
C PHE A 243 9.91 -27.17 -14.65
N GLY A 244 8.68 -27.48 -15.09
CA GLY A 244 7.92 -26.60 -15.98
C GLY A 244 7.41 -25.28 -15.36
N SER A 245 7.50 -25.12 -14.03
CA SER A 245 7.14 -23.88 -13.33
C SER A 245 7.75 -23.84 -11.91
N CYS A 246 7.88 -22.64 -11.32
CA CYS A 246 8.27 -22.49 -9.92
C CYS A 246 7.36 -23.25 -8.95
N LYS A 247 6.06 -23.32 -9.25
CA LYS A 247 5.11 -24.08 -8.43
C LYS A 247 5.47 -25.56 -8.36
N ALA A 248 5.95 -26.14 -9.46
CA ALA A 248 6.36 -27.54 -9.52
C ALA A 248 7.73 -27.76 -8.83
N ALA A 249 8.67 -26.81 -8.99
CA ALA A 249 9.96 -26.85 -8.30
C ALA A 249 9.78 -26.82 -6.77
N LYS A 250 8.98 -25.89 -6.24
CA LYS A 250 8.67 -25.79 -4.81
C LYS A 250 7.96 -27.02 -4.25
N ALA A 251 7.00 -27.58 -5.01
CA ALA A 251 6.31 -28.80 -4.61
C ALA A 251 7.24 -30.03 -4.49
N ALA A 252 8.35 -30.02 -5.23
CA ALA A 252 9.40 -31.04 -5.17
C ALA A 252 10.53 -30.69 -4.17
N GLY A 253 10.44 -29.54 -3.48
CA GLY A 253 11.41 -29.11 -2.47
C GLY A 253 12.61 -28.34 -3.02
N PHE A 254 12.52 -27.79 -4.24
CA PHE A 254 13.56 -27.00 -4.88
C PHE A 254 13.20 -25.51 -4.93
N GLY A 255 14.22 -24.64 -4.92
CA GLY A 255 14.10 -23.20 -4.71
C GLY A 255 14.14 -22.80 -3.23
N PRO A 256 14.18 -21.50 -2.89
CA PRO A 256 14.27 -20.35 -3.81
C PRO A 256 15.63 -20.26 -4.51
N TYR A 257 15.64 -19.72 -5.73
CA TYR A 257 16.87 -19.51 -6.52
C TYR A 257 17.22 -18.04 -6.59
N VAL A 258 18.51 -17.70 -6.45
CA VAL A 258 18.99 -16.32 -6.37
C VAL A 258 19.81 -15.93 -7.61
N SER A 259 19.53 -14.74 -8.13
CA SER A 259 20.20 -14.16 -9.30
C SER A 259 21.71 -14.08 -9.11
N GLY A 260 22.46 -14.73 -10.02
CA GLY A 260 23.91 -14.74 -10.00
C GLY A 260 24.56 -15.74 -9.03
N VAL A 261 23.76 -16.44 -8.21
CA VAL A 261 24.21 -17.53 -7.34
C VAL A 261 23.82 -18.87 -7.95
N ASP A 262 22.53 -19.01 -8.30
CA ASP A 262 21.97 -20.26 -8.82
C ASP A 262 21.77 -20.16 -10.34
N PRO A 263 22.41 -21.04 -11.14
CA PRO A 263 22.18 -21.10 -12.59
C PRO A 263 20.70 -21.26 -12.98
N GLU A 264 19.93 -21.95 -12.14
CA GLU A 264 18.50 -22.26 -12.22
C GLU A 264 17.62 -21.01 -12.19
N TYR A 265 18.12 -19.91 -11.62
CA TYR A 265 17.42 -18.63 -11.59
C TYR A 265 16.99 -18.21 -13.01
N ASN A 266 17.84 -18.43 -14.02
CA ASN A 266 17.51 -18.02 -15.40
C ASN A 266 16.42 -18.87 -16.06
N TRP A 267 15.96 -19.95 -15.43
CA TRP A 267 14.92 -20.83 -15.97
C TRP A 267 13.51 -20.37 -15.63
N TYR A 268 13.37 -19.49 -14.64
CA TYR A 268 12.08 -19.03 -14.14
C TYR A 268 12.01 -17.50 -14.15
N ARG A 269 10.80 -16.98 -14.29
CA ARG A 269 10.57 -15.54 -14.27
C ARG A 269 10.45 -15.09 -12.82
N ASP A 270 11.37 -14.22 -12.42
CA ASP A 270 11.21 -13.40 -11.23
C ASP A 270 10.05 -12.40 -11.48
N GLY A 271 8.98 -12.55 -10.71
CA GLY A 271 7.72 -11.84 -10.91
C GLY A 271 7.75 -10.43 -10.34
N ASP A 272 8.48 -10.27 -9.24
CA ASP A 272 8.65 -9.06 -8.43
C ASP A 272 9.99 -8.37 -8.66
N ASN A 273 10.91 -8.99 -9.41
CA ASN A 273 12.23 -8.48 -9.78
C ASN A 273 13.09 -8.14 -8.55
N ASP A 274 12.96 -8.92 -7.48
CA ASP A 274 13.72 -8.74 -6.25
C ASP A 274 15.06 -9.49 -6.26
N GLY A 275 15.34 -10.27 -7.31
CA GLY A 275 16.55 -11.03 -7.48
C GLY A 275 16.45 -12.47 -6.96
N THR A 276 15.28 -12.90 -6.51
CA THR A 276 14.98 -14.27 -6.12
C THR A 276 13.79 -14.78 -6.92
N ASN A 277 13.81 -16.04 -7.32
CA ASN A 277 12.62 -16.64 -7.92
C ASN A 277 12.32 -18.01 -7.34
N CYS A 278 11.08 -18.44 -7.57
CA CYS A 278 10.53 -19.64 -6.96
C CYS A 278 10.59 -19.63 -5.42
N GLU A 279 10.35 -18.46 -4.82
CA GLU A 279 10.01 -18.30 -3.39
C GLU A 279 8.64 -18.91 -3.06
#